data_AF-A0A6J7RY88-F1
#
_entry.id   AF-A0A6J7RY88-F1
#
_cell.length_a   1.000
_cell.length_b   1.000
_cell.length_c   1.000
_cell.angle_alpha   90.00
_cell.angle_beta   90.00
_cell.angle_gamma   90.00
#
_symmetry.space_group_name_H-M   'P 1'
#
loop_
_entity.id
_entity.type
_entity.pdbx_description
1 polymer ?
#
loop_
_entity_poly.entity_id
_entity_poly.type
_entity_poly.pdbx_seq_one_letter_code
_entity_poly.pdbx_strand_id
1 'polypeptide(L)'
;MRKALATVTIGLFLASGLVTTPAHAGNNKIVNGVSCSKLNATVKGKGNAKYKCAKNPYYKKTKTTWTWVECLGAYKSLKEFKAEHKALVASGASADDILSSQDFIDGWVDATKDACQRGA
;
A
#
# COMPACT_ATOMS: atom_id res chain seq x y z
N MET A 1 -36.52 23.73 -0.84
CA MET A 1 -35.22 23.12 -1.16
C MET A 1 -35.14 21.78 -0.42
N ARG A 2 -35.11 20.65 -1.14
CA ARG A 2 -35.11 19.31 -0.53
C ARG A 2 -33.72 19.06 0.09
N LYS A 3 -33.65 18.98 1.42
CA LYS A 3 -32.47 18.49 2.14
C LYS A 3 -32.39 16.97 1.91
N ALA A 4 -31.63 16.54 0.91
CA ALA A 4 -31.32 15.13 0.71
C ALA A 4 -30.16 14.77 1.66
N LEU A 5 -30.50 14.08 2.74
CA LEU A 5 -29.54 13.38 3.60
C LEU A 5 -28.91 12.27 2.76
N ALA A 6 -27.70 12.48 2.26
CA ALA A 6 -26.89 11.44 1.66
C ALA A 6 -26.14 10.73 2.79
N THR A 7 -26.75 9.69 3.35
CA THR A 7 -26.08 8.75 4.25
C THR A 7 -25.05 7.95 3.44
N VAL A 8 -23.79 8.35 3.55
CA VAL A 8 -22.66 7.58 2.99
C VAL A 8 -22.52 6.31 3.81
N THR A 9 -22.90 5.18 3.22
CA THR A 9 -22.71 3.84 3.78
C THR A 9 -21.24 3.44 3.59
N ILE A 10 -20.52 3.30 4.71
CA ILE A 10 -19.15 2.77 4.72
C ILE A 10 -19.23 1.27 4.42
N GLY A 11 -18.75 0.86 3.24
CA GLY A 11 -18.68 -0.54 2.82
C GLY A 11 -17.58 -1.28 3.58
N LEU A 12 -17.96 -2.33 4.32
CA LEU A 12 -17.04 -3.24 4.99
C LEU A 12 -16.31 -4.12 3.97
N PHE A 13 -14.99 -3.99 3.85
CA PHE A 13 -14.16 -4.86 3.02
C PHE A 13 -13.79 -6.14 3.78
N LEU A 14 -14.36 -7.28 3.37
CA LEU A 14 -13.93 -8.62 3.80
C LEU A 14 -12.93 -9.18 2.78
N ALA A 15 -11.64 -9.16 3.12
CA ALA A 15 -10.60 -9.79 2.32
C ALA A 15 -10.41 -11.26 2.77
N SER A 16 -11.19 -12.18 2.21
CA SER A 16 -10.95 -13.62 2.36
C SER A 16 -9.97 -14.09 1.28
N GLY A 17 -8.79 -14.54 1.69
CA GLY A 17 -7.80 -15.09 0.76
C GLY A 17 -6.87 -16.08 1.44
N LEU A 18 -7.30 -17.33 1.58
CA LEU A 18 -6.42 -18.44 1.93
C LEU A 18 -5.46 -18.68 0.77
N VAL A 19 -4.16 -18.39 0.97
CA VAL A 19 -3.13 -18.74 -0.01
C VAL A 19 -2.23 -19.83 0.57
N THR A 20 -2.49 -21.08 0.20
CA THR A 20 -1.55 -22.18 0.38
C THR A 20 -0.34 -21.93 -0.51
N THR A 21 0.87 -21.90 0.05
CA THR A 21 2.10 -21.75 -0.74
C THR A 21 3.16 -22.79 -0.34
N PRO A 22 3.94 -23.34 -1.29
CA PRO A 22 4.90 -24.41 -1.01
C PRO A 22 6.00 -23.96 -0.05
N ALA A 23 6.51 -24.87 0.77
CA ALA A 23 7.67 -24.64 1.62
C ALA A 23 8.92 -24.49 0.75
N HIS A 24 9.32 -23.24 0.48
CA HIS A 24 10.68 -22.90 0.05
C HIS A 24 11.35 -22.28 1.27
N ALA A 25 12.44 -22.89 1.74
CA ALA A 25 13.24 -22.39 2.84
C ALA A 25 13.55 -20.90 2.61
N GLY A 26 13.04 -20.04 3.48
CA GLY A 26 13.18 -18.60 3.39
C GLY A 26 14.65 -18.22 3.44
N ASN A 27 15.14 -17.61 2.37
CA ASN A 27 16.50 -17.07 2.37
C ASN A 27 16.44 -15.78 3.20
N ASN A 28 16.96 -15.82 4.43
CA ASN A 28 16.94 -14.67 5.37
C ASN A 28 17.62 -13.39 4.81
N LYS A 29 18.23 -13.46 3.62
CA LYS A 29 18.75 -12.31 2.86
C LYS A 29 17.71 -11.55 2.03
N ILE A 30 16.51 -12.09 1.81
CA ILE A 30 15.48 -11.38 1.02
C ILE A 30 14.64 -10.51 1.95
N VAL A 31 14.94 -9.22 1.92
CA VAL A 31 14.24 -8.12 2.60
C VAL A 31 14.02 -6.97 1.63
N ASN A 32 13.21 -5.99 2.04
CA ASN A 32 12.96 -4.79 1.23
C ASN A 32 14.26 -4.10 0.80
N GLY A 33 14.33 -3.65 -0.46
CA GLY A 33 15.41 -2.80 -0.96
C GLY A 33 16.71 -3.53 -1.36
N VAL A 34 16.76 -4.86 -1.25
CA VAL A 34 17.84 -5.68 -1.80
C VAL A 34 17.71 -5.74 -3.32
N SER A 35 18.79 -5.47 -4.05
CA SER A 35 18.77 -5.47 -5.52
C SER A 35 18.34 -6.83 -6.09
N CYS A 36 17.62 -6.78 -7.21
CA CYS A 36 17.21 -7.96 -7.96
C CYS A 36 17.29 -7.66 -9.46
N SER A 37 17.62 -8.68 -10.25
CA SER A 37 17.87 -8.56 -11.69
C SER A 37 16.66 -8.98 -12.55
N LYS A 38 15.88 -9.97 -12.11
CA LYS A 38 14.74 -10.49 -12.86
C LYS A 38 13.44 -9.79 -12.48
N LEU A 39 13.06 -8.77 -13.24
CA LEU A 39 11.80 -8.03 -13.03
C LEU A 39 10.61 -9.00 -12.94
N ASN A 40 9.68 -8.71 -12.03
CA ASN A 40 8.49 -9.50 -11.73
C ASN A 40 8.73 -10.91 -11.13
N ALA A 41 9.97 -11.33 -10.90
CA ALA A 41 10.23 -12.55 -10.13
C ALA A 41 9.62 -12.44 -8.72
N THR A 42 9.13 -13.56 -8.18
CA THR A 42 8.55 -13.63 -6.84
C THR A 42 9.26 -14.65 -5.99
N VAL A 43 9.48 -14.36 -4.71
CA VAL A 43 10.14 -15.24 -3.74
C VAL A 43 9.52 -15.06 -2.35
N LYS A 44 9.66 -16.07 -1.48
CA LYS A 44 9.43 -15.91 -0.04
C LYS A 44 10.72 -15.40 0.61
N GLY A 45 10.62 -14.38 1.45
CA GLY A 45 11.73 -13.80 2.18
C GLY A 45 11.60 -13.96 3.69
N LYS A 46 12.20 -13.03 4.43
CA LYS A 46 12.16 -12.98 5.90
C LYS A 46 10.72 -13.12 6.41
N GLY A 47 10.51 -13.98 7.42
CA GLY A 47 9.20 -14.18 8.05
C GLY A 47 8.13 -14.78 7.12
N ASN A 48 8.52 -15.47 6.04
CA ASN A 48 7.61 -15.99 4.99
C ASN A 48 6.85 -14.92 4.20
N ALA A 49 7.25 -13.65 4.33
CA ALA A 49 6.68 -12.56 3.54
C ALA A 49 6.95 -12.76 2.04
N LYS A 50 5.98 -12.40 1.20
CA LYS A 50 6.10 -12.52 -0.26
C LYS A 50 6.76 -11.28 -0.84
N TYR A 51 7.83 -11.46 -1.61
CA TYR A 51 8.54 -10.38 -2.28
C TYR A 51 8.38 -10.51 -3.79
N LYS A 52 8.34 -9.35 -4.47
CA LYS A 52 8.39 -9.22 -5.91
C LYS A 52 9.57 -8.34 -6.30
N CYS A 53 10.33 -8.75 -7.31
CA CYS A 53 11.36 -7.91 -7.89
C CYS A 53 10.69 -6.80 -8.71
N ALA A 54 10.69 -5.58 -8.18
CA ALA A 54 10.02 -4.43 -8.79
C ALA A 54 10.68 -3.13 -8.30
N LYS A 55 10.28 -1.99 -8.86
CA LYS A 55 10.60 -0.68 -8.25
C LYS A 55 9.83 -0.54 -6.95
N ASN A 56 10.51 -0.21 -5.87
CA ASN A 56 9.86 0.04 -4.58
C ASN A 56 9.39 1.52 -4.54
N PRO A 57 8.08 1.80 -4.41
CA PRO A 57 7.56 3.16 -4.42
C PRO A 57 7.93 3.98 -3.17
N TYR A 58 8.39 3.32 -2.10
CA TYR A 58 8.76 3.92 -0.82
C TYR A 58 10.29 4.01 -0.61
N TYR A 59 11.09 3.23 -1.34
CA TYR A 59 12.55 3.19 -1.18
C TYR A 59 13.26 2.96 -2.52
N LYS A 60 14.30 3.74 -2.85
CA LYS A 60 15.06 3.64 -4.12
C LYS A 60 14.14 3.51 -5.36
N LYS A 61 13.22 4.47 -5.51
CA LYS A 61 12.10 4.48 -6.48
C LYS A 61 12.48 4.23 -7.95
N THR A 62 13.74 4.39 -8.33
CA THR A 62 14.24 4.20 -9.70
C THR A 62 14.91 2.85 -9.94
N LYS A 63 15.23 2.08 -8.89
CA LYS A 63 15.95 0.80 -8.98
C LYS A 63 15.01 -0.37 -8.73
N THR A 64 15.30 -1.51 -9.36
CA THR A 64 14.59 -2.77 -9.10
C THR A 64 15.17 -3.45 -7.86
N THR A 65 14.30 -3.73 -6.90
CA THR A 65 14.65 -4.38 -5.64
C THR A 65 13.60 -5.42 -5.28
N TRP A 66 13.98 -6.40 -4.46
CA TRP A 66 13.00 -7.20 -3.74
C TRP A 66 12.15 -6.26 -2.89
N THR A 67 10.88 -6.21 -3.23
CA THR A 67 9.88 -5.35 -2.62
C THR A 67 8.78 -6.23 -2.07
N TRP A 68 8.40 -6.04 -0.82
CA TRP A 68 7.29 -6.76 -0.22
C TRP A 68 6.03 -6.47 -1.05
N VAL A 69 5.30 -7.53 -1.42
CA VAL A 69 4.07 -7.40 -2.22
C VAL A 69 3.06 -6.49 -1.52
N GLU A 70 2.97 -6.52 -0.20
CA GLU A 70 2.08 -5.62 0.57
C GLU A 70 2.44 -4.15 0.39
N CYS A 71 3.71 -3.81 0.23
CA CYS A 71 4.12 -2.44 -0.10
C CYS A 71 3.65 -2.01 -1.50
N LEU A 72 3.62 -2.92 -2.46
CA LEU A 72 3.07 -2.62 -3.78
C LEU A 72 1.54 -2.42 -3.69
N GLY A 73 0.86 -3.22 -2.88
CA GLY A 73 -0.56 -3.06 -2.57
C GLY A 73 -0.86 -1.74 -1.86
N ALA A 74 -0.11 -1.42 -0.81
CA ALA A 74 -0.27 -0.18 -0.04
C ALA A 74 -0.08 1.08 -0.88
N TYR A 75 0.81 1.04 -1.87
CA TYR A 75 0.99 2.13 -2.81
C TYR A 75 -0.18 2.27 -3.78
N LYS A 76 -0.84 1.16 -4.14
CA LYS A 76 -2.10 1.20 -4.91
C LYS A 76 -3.20 1.86 -4.08
N SER A 77 -3.39 1.45 -2.83
CA SER A 77 -4.36 2.05 -1.91
C SER A 77 -4.11 3.54 -1.69
N LEU A 78 -2.84 3.94 -1.54
CA LEU A 78 -2.49 5.37 -1.44
C LEU A 78 -2.95 6.18 -2.66
N LYS A 79 -2.89 5.60 -3.87
CA LYS A 79 -3.40 6.29 -5.08
C LYS A 79 -4.92 6.40 -5.06
N GLU A 80 -5.60 5.38 -4.59
CA GLU A 80 -7.06 5.36 -4.43
C GLU A 80 -7.50 6.44 -3.42
N PHE A 81 -6.89 6.46 -2.23
CA PHE A 81 -7.16 7.47 -1.20
C PHE A 81 -6.92 8.90 -1.70
N LYS A 82 -5.84 9.13 -2.46
CA LYS A 82 -5.58 10.45 -3.06
C LYS A 82 -6.60 10.83 -4.12
N ALA A 83 -7.10 9.86 -4.89
CA ALA A 83 -8.15 10.11 -5.87
C ALA A 83 -9.48 10.44 -5.18
N GLU A 84 -9.82 9.73 -4.11
CA GLU A 84 -11.00 9.98 -3.28
C GLU A 84 -10.93 11.35 -2.60
N HIS A 85 -9.80 11.70 -2.00
CA HIS A 85 -9.57 13.03 -1.42
C HIS A 85 -9.75 14.14 -2.47
N LYS A 86 -9.20 13.96 -3.67
CA LYS A 86 -9.40 14.92 -4.76
C LYS A 86 -10.89 15.07 -5.13
N ALA A 87 -11.64 13.96 -5.16
CA ALA A 87 -13.08 13.99 -5.40
C ALA A 87 -13.84 14.68 -4.25
N LEU A 88 -13.42 14.48 -3.00
CA LEU A 88 -13.96 15.14 -1.82
C LEU A 88 -13.73 16.66 -1.85
N VAL A 89 -12.54 17.10 -2.25
CA VAL A 89 -12.25 18.53 -2.46
C VAL A 89 -13.15 19.11 -3.56
N ALA A 90 -13.37 18.37 -4.64
CA ALA A 90 -14.20 18.82 -5.76
C ALA A 90 -15.72 18.82 -5.45
N SER A 91 -16.18 18.06 -4.44
CA SER A 91 -17.60 17.98 -4.09
C SER A 91 -18.11 19.16 -3.27
N GLY A 92 -17.20 20.03 -2.80
CA GLY A 92 -17.54 21.13 -1.89
C GLY A 92 -17.77 20.67 -0.45
N ALA A 93 -17.12 19.58 -0.03
CA ALA A 93 -17.11 19.10 1.35
C ALA A 93 -16.57 20.17 2.33
N SER A 94 -16.88 20.00 3.62
CA SER A 94 -16.41 20.94 4.64
C SER A 94 -14.88 20.91 4.77
N ALA A 95 -14.31 22.01 5.28
CA ALA A 95 -12.87 22.09 5.52
C ALA A 95 -12.41 21.00 6.51
N ASP A 96 -13.23 20.68 7.52
CA ASP A 96 -12.95 19.62 8.49
C ASP A 96 -12.91 18.22 7.83
N ASP A 97 -13.84 17.92 6.92
CA ASP A 97 -13.85 16.64 6.19
C ASP A 97 -12.61 16.50 5.29
N ILE A 98 -12.24 17.59 4.62
CA ILE A 98 -11.05 17.63 3.76
C ILE A 98 -9.78 17.43 4.61
N LEU A 99 -9.67 18.11 5.75
CA LEU A 99 -8.54 17.99 6.66
C LEU A 99 -8.43 16.57 7.22
N SER A 100 -9.53 15.99 7.71
CA SER A 100 -9.54 14.61 8.22
C SER A 100 -9.12 13.58 7.17
N SER A 101 -9.58 13.76 5.92
CA SER A 101 -9.16 12.91 4.80
C SER A 101 -7.67 13.06 4.50
N GLN A 102 -7.13 14.27 4.56
CA GLN A 102 -5.70 14.55 4.36
C GLN A 102 -4.85 13.93 5.49
N ASP A 103 -5.27 14.07 6.75
CA ASP A 103 -4.59 13.48 7.91
C ASP A 103 -4.51 11.94 7.81
N PHE A 104 -5.59 11.31 7.34
CA PHE A 104 -5.58 9.87 7.06
C PHE A 104 -4.54 9.49 5.98
N ILE A 105 -4.47 10.26 4.89
CA ILE A 105 -3.50 10.03 3.81
C ILE A 105 -2.07 10.17 4.34
N ASP A 106 -1.79 11.19 5.15
CA ASP A 106 -0.46 11.43 5.69
C ASP A 106 -0.06 10.34 6.70
N GLY A 107 -0.96 9.95 7.59
CA GLY A 107 -0.75 8.81 8.50
C GLY A 107 -0.50 7.50 7.76
N TRP A 108 -1.20 7.25 6.65
CA TRP A 108 -0.94 6.09 5.79
C TRP A 108 0.45 6.16 5.15
N VAL A 109 0.84 7.33 4.64
CA VAL A 109 2.17 7.54 4.04
C VAL A 109 3.26 7.24 5.05
N ASP A 110 3.16 7.75 6.26
CA ASP A 110 4.18 7.58 7.29
C ASP A 110 4.30 6.11 7.72
N ALA A 111 3.18 5.47 8.06
CA ALA A 111 3.17 4.06 8.46
C ALA A 111 3.74 3.14 7.36
N THR A 112 3.35 3.38 6.10
CA THR A 112 3.82 2.55 4.98
C THR A 112 5.26 2.85 4.60
N LYS A 113 5.69 4.11 4.69
CA LYS A 113 7.07 4.50 4.44
C LYS A 113 8.02 3.78 5.40
N ASP A 114 7.68 3.67 6.67
CA ASP A 114 8.52 2.98 7.66
C ASP A 114 8.54 1.47 7.42
N ALA A 115 7.39 0.85 7.19
CA ALA A 115 7.29 -0.59 6.92
C ALA A 115 7.92 -1.01 5.57
N CYS A 116 7.92 -0.14 4.57
CA CYS A 116 8.33 -0.46 3.20
C CYS A 116 9.74 0.02 2.84
N GLN A 117 10.44 0.63 3.79
CA GLN A 117 11.86 0.94 3.67
C GLN A 117 12.73 -0.33 3.74
N ARG A 118 14.02 -0.16 3.48
CA ARG A 118 14.99 -1.27 3.45
C ARG A 118 15.13 -1.92 4.81
N GLY A 119 15.15 -3.26 4.82
CA GLY A 119 15.51 -4.03 6.02
C GLY A 119 14.37 -4.27 7.02
N ALA A 120 13.13 -3.88 6.67
CA ALA A 120 11.92 -4.34 7.35
C ALA A 120 11.88 -5.89 7.44
#